data_AF-A0A2V6GMQ3-F1
#
_entry.id   AF-A0A2V6GMQ3-F1
#
_cell.length_a   1.000
_cell.length_b   1.000
_cell.length_c   1.000
_cell.angle_alpha   90.00
_cell.angle_beta   90.00
_cell.angle_gamma   90.00
#
_symmetry.space_group_name_H-M   'P 1'
#
loop_
_entity.id
_entity.type
_entity.pdbx_description
1 polymer ?
#
loop_
_entity_poly.entity_id
_entity_poly.type
_entity_poly.pdbx_seq_one_letter_code
_entity_poly.pdbx_strand_id
1 'polypeptide(L)'
;MKVSELKEQLEKFAREVVGYRDLWGESLEGPLPDYPVKNFDELNKQSASLLRQLGLLRPYLEDLHSTWVLQSNASQISWNVLDHALGNHGAPVKGPSLNALIDGIQIALGRLDGYSPQEEFRTGGLSTANTEVELAERICSRINKASRVLLSRHDGRP
;
A
#
# COMPACT_ATOMS: atom_id res chain seq x y z
N MET A 1 5.40 11.83 15.00
CA MET A 1 6.81 11.74 14.58
C MET A 1 7.11 12.93 13.69
N LYS A 2 8.31 13.52 13.76
CA LYS A 2 8.64 14.62 12.83
C LYS A 2 8.74 14.10 11.41
N VAL A 3 8.38 14.91 10.43
CA VAL A 3 8.51 14.56 9.01
C VAL A 3 9.95 14.19 8.66
N SER A 4 10.95 14.92 9.17
CA SER A 4 12.36 14.60 8.94
C SER A 4 12.73 13.20 9.45
N GLU A 5 12.26 12.83 10.63
CA GLU A 5 12.52 11.52 11.25
C GLU A 5 11.83 10.39 10.47
N LEU A 6 10.59 10.62 10.04
CA LEU A 6 9.84 9.66 9.24
C LEU A 6 10.52 9.43 7.89
N LYS A 7 10.97 10.49 7.21
CA LYS A 7 11.71 10.38 5.95
C LYS A 7 13.00 9.58 6.12
N GLU A 8 13.79 9.88 7.15
CA GLU A 8 15.02 9.14 7.45
C GLU A 8 14.74 7.65 7.67
N GLN A 9 13.70 7.31 8.44
CA GLN A 9 13.30 5.93 8.67
C GLN A 9 12.82 5.24 7.39
N LEU A 10 12.02 5.90 6.57
CA LEU A 10 11.54 5.35 5.29
C LEU A 10 12.69 5.15 4.29
N GLU A 11 13.63 6.07 4.21
CA GLU A 11 14.81 5.93 3.35
C GLU A 11 15.71 4.78 3.80
N LYS A 12 15.92 4.64 5.11
CA LYS A 12 16.65 3.50 5.67
C LYS A 12 15.93 2.19 5.34
N PHE A 13 14.63 2.13 5.60
CA PHE A 13 13.81 0.97 5.31
C PHE A 13 13.84 0.61 3.81
N ALA A 14 13.75 1.60 2.92
CA ALA A 14 13.84 1.40 1.47
C ALA A 14 15.16 0.75 1.07
N ARG A 15 16.29 1.25 1.58
CA ARG A 15 17.62 0.68 1.28
C ARG A 15 17.73 -0.78 1.73
N GLU A 16 17.21 -1.09 2.92
CA GLU A 16 17.24 -2.47 3.44
C GLU A 16 16.29 -3.40 2.67
N VAL A 17 15.11 -2.93 2.25
CA VAL A 17 14.18 -3.70 1.40
C VAL A 17 14.79 -3.98 0.02
N VAL A 18 15.49 -3.03 -0.58
CA VAL A 18 16.21 -3.23 -1.85
C VAL A 18 17.29 -4.30 -1.69
N GLY A 19 18.12 -4.21 -0.64
CA GLY A 19 19.14 -5.21 -0.35
C GLY A 19 18.54 -6.61 -0.12
N TYR A 20 17.41 -6.68 0.57
CA TYR A 20 16.66 -7.93 0.74
C TYR A 20 16.12 -8.48 -0.58
N ARG A 21 15.59 -7.63 -1.47
CA ARG A 21 15.08 -8.02 -2.80
C ARG A 21 16.20 -8.54 -3.70
N ASP A 22 17.36 -7.90 -3.67
CA ASP A 22 18.56 -8.33 -4.39
C ASP A 22 19.01 -9.71 -3.88
N LEU A 23 19.23 -9.84 -2.57
CA LEU A 23 19.64 -11.11 -1.96
C LEU A 23 18.61 -12.22 -2.22
N TRP A 24 17.32 -11.92 -2.12
CA TRP A 24 16.27 -12.90 -2.36
C TRP A 24 16.27 -13.35 -3.82
N GLY A 25 16.39 -12.42 -4.78
CA GLY A 25 16.48 -12.73 -6.20
C GLY A 25 17.73 -13.52 -6.56
N GLU A 26 18.88 -13.20 -5.95
CA GLU A 26 20.10 -13.99 -6.11
C GLU A 26 19.91 -15.41 -5.58
N SER A 27 19.10 -15.59 -4.53
CA SER A 27 18.87 -16.85 -3.83
C SER A 27 17.96 -17.84 -4.55
N LEU A 28 17.38 -17.42 -5.66
CA LEU A 28 16.55 -18.24 -6.54
C LEU A 28 17.42 -19.03 -7.53
N GLU A 29 17.10 -20.30 -7.78
CA GLU A 29 17.82 -21.15 -8.73
C GLU A 29 16.88 -21.90 -9.69
N GLY A 30 17.24 -21.96 -10.96
CA GLY A 30 16.44 -22.60 -12.01
C GLY A 30 15.53 -21.64 -12.78
N PRO A 31 14.78 -22.12 -13.77
CA PRO A 31 14.00 -21.27 -14.68
C PRO A 31 12.74 -20.67 -14.04
N LEU A 32 12.14 -21.34 -13.06
CA LEU A 32 10.94 -20.90 -12.33
C LEU A 32 11.00 -21.36 -10.86
N PRO A 33 11.89 -20.78 -10.04
CA PRO A 33 12.00 -21.14 -8.64
C PRO A 33 10.84 -20.56 -7.82
N ASP A 34 10.18 -21.40 -7.02
CA ASP A 34 9.14 -20.96 -6.11
C ASP A 34 9.69 -20.37 -4.80
N TYR A 35 10.85 -20.84 -4.33
CA TYR A 35 11.45 -20.43 -3.05
C TYR A 35 12.98 -20.30 -3.16
N PRO A 36 13.62 -19.51 -2.28
CA PRO A 36 15.08 -19.41 -2.24
C PRO A 36 15.71 -20.75 -1.82
N VAL A 37 16.75 -21.16 -2.53
CA VAL A 37 17.50 -22.41 -2.26
C VAL A 37 18.83 -22.17 -1.55
N LYS A 38 19.27 -20.91 -1.46
CA LYS A 38 20.48 -20.49 -0.76
C LYS A 38 20.22 -19.25 0.09
N ASN A 39 21.20 -18.88 0.92
CA ASN A 39 21.17 -17.71 1.82
C ASN A 39 19.96 -17.67 2.79
N PHE A 40 19.36 -18.83 3.11
CA PHE A 40 18.13 -18.90 3.89
C PHE A 40 18.24 -18.21 5.26
N ASP A 41 19.34 -18.45 5.98
CA ASP A 41 19.55 -17.88 7.32
C ASP A 41 19.65 -16.34 7.28
N GLU A 42 20.38 -15.81 6.30
CA GLU A 42 20.53 -14.36 6.13
C GLU A 42 19.21 -13.72 5.68
N LEU A 43 18.47 -14.36 4.76
CA LEU A 43 17.15 -13.93 4.34
C LEU A 43 16.16 -13.90 5.51
N ASN A 44 16.18 -14.90 6.39
CA ASN A 44 15.31 -14.92 7.57
C ASN A 44 15.66 -13.82 8.56
N LYS A 45 16.96 -13.60 8.79
CA LYS A 45 17.44 -12.54 9.67
C LYS A 45 17.04 -11.15 9.16
N GLN A 46 17.22 -10.90 7.87
CA GLN A 46 16.82 -9.65 7.23
C GLN A 46 15.30 -9.47 7.26
N SER A 47 14.53 -10.50 6.90
CA SER A 47 13.06 -10.49 6.96
C SER A 47 12.56 -10.16 8.37
N ALA A 48 13.10 -10.79 9.42
CA ALA A 48 12.71 -10.53 10.81
C ALA A 48 13.03 -9.10 11.28
N SER A 49 14.10 -8.49 10.77
CA SER A 49 14.41 -7.07 11.03
C SER A 49 13.44 -6.15 10.31
N LEU A 50 13.22 -6.40 9.02
CA LEU A 50 12.34 -5.61 8.17
C LEU A 50 10.87 -5.68 8.62
N LEU A 51 10.39 -6.84 9.07
CA LEU A 51 9.03 -6.98 9.60
C LEU A 51 8.80 -6.13 10.85
N ARG A 52 9.81 -6.00 11.72
CA ARG A 52 9.72 -5.12 12.90
C ARG A 52 9.65 -3.64 12.50
N GLN A 53 10.44 -3.23 11.51
CA GLN A 53 10.40 -1.88 10.97
C GLN A 53 9.07 -1.60 10.27
N LEU A 54 8.57 -2.56 9.49
CA LEU A 54 7.27 -2.47 8.86
C LEU A 54 6.15 -2.31 9.90
N GLY A 55 6.19 -3.03 11.02
CA GLY A 55 5.21 -2.85 12.10
C GLY A 55 5.15 -1.41 12.63
N LEU A 56 6.28 -0.72 12.69
CA LEU A 56 6.36 0.69 13.10
C LEU A 56 5.89 1.64 11.98
N LEU A 57 6.30 1.37 10.74
CA LEU A 57 6.08 2.25 9.58
C LEU A 57 4.72 2.07 8.91
N ARG A 58 4.05 0.93 9.12
CA ARG A 58 2.82 0.54 8.43
C ARG A 58 1.72 1.61 8.51
N PRO A 59 1.39 2.19 9.69
CA PRO A 59 0.35 3.23 9.75
C PRO A 59 0.69 4.46 8.89
N TYR A 60 1.97 4.80 8.76
CA TYR A 60 2.42 5.92 7.93
C TYR A 60 2.37 5.58 6.44
N LEU A 61 2.78 4.36 6.07
CA LEU A 61 2.71 3.86 4.69
C LEU A 61 1.26 3.75 4.20
N GLU A 62 0.35 3.29 5.05
CA GLU A 62 -1.09 3.19 4.73
C GLU A 62 -1.76 4.56 4.59
N ASP A 63 -1.37 5.55 5.40
CA ASP A 63 -1.82 6.93 5.18
C ASP A 63 -1.18 7.55 3.92
N LEU A 64 0.12 7.39 3.73
CA LEU A 64 0.86 8.00 2.62
C LEU A 64 0.64 7.30 1.28
N HIS A 65 -0.01 6.15 1.20
CA HIS A 65 -0.25 5.47 -0.07
C HIS A 65 -1.63 4.79 -0.06
N SER A 66 -2.45 5.08 -1.07
CA SER A 66 -3.88 4.76 -1.07
C SER A 66 -4.20 3.28 -1.29
N THR A 67 -3.27 2.48 -1.80
CA THR A 67 -3.49 1.06 -2.00
C THR A 67 -2.23 0.23 -1.78
N TRP A 68 -2.33 -0.78 -0.93
CA TRP A 68 -1.29 -1.79 -0.74
C TRP A 68 -1.76 -3.17 -1.18
N VAL A 69 -2.65 -3.22 -2.18
CA VAL A 69 -3.20 -4.47 -2.68
C VAL A 69 -2.77 -4.65 -4.13
N LEU A 70 -2.18 -5.82 -4.42
CA LEU A 70 -1.95 -6.28 -5.78
C LEU A 70 -3.04 -7.28 -6.16
N GLN A 71 -3.38 -7.30 -7.44
CA GLN A 71 -4.32 -8.25 -8.02
C GLN A 71 -3.66 -8.96 -9.20
N SER A 72 -3.73 -10.29 -9.19
CA SER A 72 -3.36 -11.12 -10.34
C SER A 72 -4.56 -11.24 -11.28
N ASN A 73 -4.41 -10.74 -12.51
CA ASN A 73 -5.45 -10.87 -13.54
C ASN A 73 -5.68 -12.32 -13.95
N ALA A 74 -4.64 -13.16 -13.91
CA ALA A 74 -4.73 -14.56 -14.35
C ALA A 74 -5.47 -15.44 -13.34
N SER A 75 -5.26 -15.21 -12.04
CA SER A 75 -5.84 -16.04 -10.98
C SER A 75 -7.01 -15.37 -10.25
N GLN A 76 -7.30 -14.10 -10.53
CA GLN A 76 -8.27 -13.27 -9.80
C GLN A 76 -8.01 -13.18 -8.28
N ILE A 77 -6.80 -13.53 -7.84
CA ILE A 77 -6.39 -13.44 -6.44
C ILE A 77 -5.83 -12.06 -6.18
N SER A 78 -6.24 -11.44 -5.08
CA SER A 78 -5.65 -10.21 -4.56
C SER A 78 -4.95 -10.46 -3.23
N TRP A 79 -3.86 -9.76 -2.96
CA TRP A 79 -3.14 -9.86 -1.70
C TRP A 79 -2.56 -8.52 -1.25
N ASN A 80 -2.35 -8.39 0.06
CA ASN A 80 -1.71 -7.22 0.64
C ASN A 80 -0.19 -7.29 0.43
N VAL A 81 0.36 -6.26 -0.22
CA VAL A 81 1.78 -6.09 -0.55
C VAL A 81 2.65 -6.10 0.70
N LEU A 82 2.26 -5.37 1.74
CA LEU A 82 3.05 -5.21 2.96
C LEU A 82 3.24 -6.55 3.67
N ASP A 83 2.18 -7.38 3.70
CA ASP A 83 2.22 -8.69 4.34
C ASP A 83 3.06 -9.69 3.52
N HIS A 84 3.01 -9.61 2.19
CA HIS A 84 3.60 -10.62 1.31
C HIS A 84 5.04 -10.33 0.85
N ALA A 85 5.47 -9.06 0.84
CA ALA A 85 6.82 -8.68 0.42
C ALA A 85 7.88 -9.28 1.36
N LEU A 86 7.63 -9.23 2.68
CA LEU A 86 8.59 -9.65 3.70
C LEU A 86 8.26 -11.01 4.32
N GLY A 87 7.03 -11.50 4.16
CA GLY A 87 6.58 -12.82 4.62
C GLY A 87 7.17 -14.00 3.84
N ASN A 88 6.96 -15.22 4.33
CA ASN A 88 7.44 -16.44 3.67
C ASN A 88 6.44 -16.90 2.58
N HIS A 89 6.53 -16.29 1.41
CA HIS A 89 5.68 -16.59 0.26
C HIS A 89 6.50 -16.98 -0.97
N GLY A 90 5.86 -17.74 -1.86
CA GLY A 90 6.45 -18.16 -3.11
C GLY A 90 6.73 -17.00 -4.07
N ALA A 91 7.66 -17.21 -4.99
CA ALA A 91 8.15 -16.20 -5.92
C ALA A 91 7.08 -15.49 -6.75
N PRO A 92 6.01 -16.15 -7.25
CA PRO A 92 4.96 -15.48 -8.02
C PRO A 92 4.24 -14.37 -7.27
N VAL A 93 4.24 -14.42 -5.94
CA VAL A 93 3.60 -13.42 -5.07
C VAL A 93 4.65 -12.48 -4.47
N LYS A 94 5.77 -13.04 -4.01
CA LYS A 94 6.80 -12.31 -3.28
C LYS A 94 7.55 -11.31 -4.15
N GLY A 95 7.94 -11.69 -5.36
CA GLY A 95 8.66 -10.81 -6.30
C GLY A 95 7.87 -9.53 -6.63
N PRO A 96 6.63 -9.66 -7.14
CA PRO A 96 5.77 -8.50 -7.40
C PRO A 96 5.50 -7.66 -6.15
N SER A 97 5.33 -8.29 -4.98
CA SER A 97 5.10 -7.57 -3.72
C SER A 97 6.32 -6.76 -3.28
N LEU A 98 7.54 -7.31 -3.42
CA LEU A 98 8.76 -6.56 -3.11
C LEU A 98 8.92 -5.33 -4.01
N ASN A 99 8.64 -5.47 -5.32
CA ASN A 99 8.71 -4.35 -6.26
C ASN A 99 7.66 -3.28 -5.91
N ALA A 100 6.41 -3.68 -5.69
CA ALA A 100 5.35 -2.76 -5.30
C ALA A 100 5.62 -2.07 -3.95
N LEU A 101 6.25 -2.77 -2.99
CA LEU A 101 6.69 -2.17 -1.74
C LEU A 101 7.73 -1.07 -1.98
N ILE A 102 8.76 -1.34 -2.78
CA ILE A 102 9.81 -0.37 -3.10
C ILE A 102 9.21 0.86 -3.78
N ASP A 103 8.38 0.67 -4.80
CA ASP A 103 7.73 1.77 -5.54
C ASP A 103 6.81 2.59 -4.61
N GLY A 104 6.02 1.91 -3.77
CA GLY A 104 5.14 2.56 -2.81
C GLY A 104 5.89 3.40 -1.77
N ILE A 105 7.06 2.94 -1.31
CA ILE A 105 7.92 3.74 -0.41
C ILE A 105 8.44 4.99 -1.12
N GLN A 106 8.85 4.91 -2.40
CA GLN A 106 9.29 6.08 -3.16
C GLN A 106 8.16 7.10 -3.33
N ILE A 107 6.93 6.64 -3.60
CA ILE A 107 5.75 7.52 -3.66
C ILE A 107 5.49 8.18 -2.31
N ALA A 108 5.59 7.42 -1.20
CA ALA A 108 5.41 7.95 0.14
C ALA A 108 6.47 9.02 0.48
N LEU A 109 7.73 8.80 0.14
CA LEU A 109 8.81 9.78 0.29
C LEU A 109 8.54 11.05 -0.51
N GLY A 110 8.13 10.91 -1.78
CA GLY A 110 7.77 12.05 -2.63
C GLY A 110 6.60 12.87 -2.09
N ARG A 111 5.62 12.23 -1.42
CA ARG A 111 4.55 12.96 -0.73
C ARG A 111 5.08 13.74 0.48
N LEU A 112 6.03 13.18 1.22
CA LEU A 112 6.66 13.85 2.36
C LEU A 112 7.55 15.04 1.95
N ASP A 113 7.99 15.13 0.69
CA ASP A 113 8.69 16.31 0.17
C ASP A 113 7.83 17.59 0.21
N GLY A 114 6.49 17.45 0.22
CA GLY A 114 5.56 18.56 0.33
C GLY A 114 5.36 19.11 1.75
N TYR A 115 5.90 18.44 2.77
CA TYR A 115 5.71 18.80 4.17
C TYR A 115 6.93 19.54 4.75
N SER A 116 6.70 20.33 5.81
CA SER A 116 7.82 20.96 6.53
C SER A 116 8.59 19.91 7.33
N PRO A 117 9.94 19.91 7.31
CA PRO A 117 10.73 18.91 8.03
C PRO A 117 10.47 18.86 9.55
N GLN A 118 10.08 20.00 10.14
CA GLN A 118 9.82 20.12 11.58
C GLN A 118 8.36 19.84 11.96
N GLU A 119 7.49 19.67 10.97
CA GLU A 119 6.08 19.35 11.20
C GLU A 119 5.92 17.96 11.78
N GLU A 120 4.92 17.78 12.64
CA GLU A 120 4.52 16.46 13.11
C GLU A 120 3.63 15.80 12.07
N PHE A 121 4.07 14.66 11.53
CA PHE A 121 3.20 13.81 10.74
C PHE A 121 2.28 12.99 11.66
N ARG A 122 0.97 13.02 11.38
CA ARG A 122 -0.07 12.31 12.16
C ARG A 122 -0.83 11.37 11.24
N THR A 123 -0.91 10.10 11.65
CA THR A 123 -1.66 9.05 10.96
C THR A 123 -3.14 9.12 11.30
N GLY A 124 -4.01 8.76 10.36
CA GLY A 124 -5.48 8.83 10.50
C GLY A 124 -6.10 10.10 9.91
N GLY A 125 -5.34 10.88 9.13
CA GLY A 125 -5.79 12.15 8.55
C GLY A 125 -6.44 12.05 7.16
N LEU A 126 -6.20 10.96 6.43
CA LEU A 126 -6.63 10.84 5.02
C LEU A 126 -7.98 10.13 4.80
N SER A 127 -8.66 9.73 5.88
CA SER A 127 -9.98 9.07 5.79
C SER A 127 -11.17 10.05 5.69
N THR A 128 -11.01 11.33 6.00
CA THR A 128 -12.15 12.27 5.99
C THR A 128 -12.40 12.95 4.65
N ALA A 129 -11.37 13.20 3.83
CA ALA A 129 -11.54 13.93 2.57
C ALA A 129 -12.30 13.10 1.51
N ASN A 130 -12.03 11.80 1.39
CA ASN A 130 -12.73 10.95 0.41
C ASN A 130 -14.12 10.51 0.91
N THR A 131 -14.31 10.37 2.23
CA THR A 131 -15.62 10.01 2.79
C THR A 131 -16.61 11.17 2.65
N GLU A 132 -16.17 12.43 2.75
CA GLU A 132 -17.06 13.58 2.52
C GLU A 132 -17.47 13.72 1.05
N VAL A 133 -16.56 13.46 0.10
CA VAL A 133 -16.89 13.46 -1.34
C VAL A 133 -17.83 12.30 -1.69
N GLU A 134 -17.56 11.09 -1.20
CA GLU A 134 -18.39 9.92 -1.49
C GLU A 134 -19.78 9.99 -0.81
N LEU A 135 -19.87 10.60 0.38
CA LEU A 135 -21.14 10.89 1.04
C LEU A 135 -21.91 12.00 0.31
N ALA A 136 -21.24 13.06 -0.15
CA ALA A 136 -21.85 14.13 -0.93
C ALA A 136 -22.41 13.62 -2.28
N GLU A 137 -21.67 12.76 -2.98
CA GLU A 137 -22.13 12.13 -4.23
C GLU A 137 -23.32 11.19 -4.00
N ARG A 138 -23.31 10.41 -2.91
CA ARG A 138 -24.43 9.55 -2.53
C ARG A 138 -25.69 10.34 -2.17
N ILE A 139 -25.55 11.46 -1.47
CA ILE A 139 -26.67 12.35 -1.13
C ILE A 139 -27.22 13.02 -2.40
N CYS A 140 -26.36 13.53 -3.29
CA CYS A 140 -26.78 14.16 -4.54
C CYS A 140 -27.52 13.18 -5.47
N SER A 141 -27.04 11.93 -5.58
CA SER A 141 -27.72 10.92 -6.42
C SER A 141 -29.10 10.54 -5.88
N ARG A 142 -29.28 10.49 -4.55
CA ARG A 142 -30.56 10.19 -3.90
C ARG A 142 -31.57 11.32 -4.07
N ILE A 143 -31.14 12.57 -3.97
CA ILE A 143 -32.00 13.74 -4.20
C ILE A 143 -32.49 13.76 -5.66
N ASN A 144 -31.60 13.55 -6.64
CA ASN A 144 -31.97 13.50 -8.05
C ASN A 144 -32.96 12.37 -8.37
N LYS A 145 -32.80 11.19 -7.74
CA LYS A 145 -33.73 10.07 -7.92
C LYS A 145 -35.11 10.37 -7.32
N ALA A 146 -35.18 11.04 -6.17
CA ALA A 146 -36.43 11.43 -5.52
C ALA A 146 -37.19 12.50 -6.33
N SER A 147 -36.49 13.52 -6.85
CA SER A 147 -37.10 14.56 -7.68
C SER A 147 -37.67 14.01 -9.00
N ARG A 148 -37.02 13.00 -9.60
CA ARG A 148 -37.52 12.36 -10.83
C ARG A 148 -38.82 11.57 -10.59
N VAL A 149 -38.95 10.92 -9.43
CA VAL A 149 -40.16 10.14 -9.07
C VAL A 149 -41.36 11.06 -8.75
N LEU A 150 -41.11 12.25 -8.20
CA LEU A 150 -42.17 13.21 -7.89
C LEU A 150 -42.69 13.92 -9.16
N LEU A 151 -41.81 14.22 -10.13
CA LEU A 151 -42.22 14.82 -11.40
C LEU A 151 -43.00 13.84 -12.31
N SER A 152 -42.69 12.54 -12.29
CA SER A 152 -43.42 11.55 -13.10
C SER A 152 -44.80 11.16 -12.55
N ARG A 153 -45.20 11.64 -11.37
CA ARG A 153 -46.55 11.38 -10.80
C ARG A 153 -47.57 12.47 -11.10
N HIS A 154 -47.16 13.58 -11.74
CA HIS A 154 -48.06 14.71 -12.01
C HIS A 154 -48.65 14.76 -13.43
N ASP A 155 -48.17 13.91 -14.36
CA ASP A 155 -48.60 13.89 -15.77
C ASP A 155 -49.59 12.75 -16.12
N GLY A 156 -50.20 12.12 -15.11
CA GLY A 156 -51.19 11.06 -15.29
C GLY A 156 -52.60 11.44 -14.86
N ARG A 157 -53.23 12.43 -15.51
CA ARG A 157 -54.70 12.55 -15.57
C ARG A 157 -55.15 12.41 -17.03
N PRO A 158 -56.15 11.56 -17.26
CA PRO A 158 -57.49 12.06 -17.54
C PRO A 158 -58.42 11.89 -16.34
#